data_AF-A0AA38G8G5-F1
#
_entry.id   AF-A0AA38G8G5-F1
#
_cell.length_a   1.000
_cell.length_b   1.000
_cell.length_c   1.000
_cell.angle_alpha   90.00
_cell.angle_beta   90.00
_cell.angle_gamma   90.00
#
_symmetry.space_group_name_H-M   'P 1'
#
loop_
_entity.id
_entity.type
_entity.pdbx_description
1 polymer ?
#
loop_
_entity_poly.entity_id
_entity_poly.type
_entity_poly.pdbx_seq_one_letter_code
_entity_poly.pdbx_strand_id
1 'polypeptide(L)'
;MQSIENVGNGVMRVGAHIADVSYFVHSYTKLDRDEKDCSTIVYFIQCNIPMLPRLLCEEMRLLNPGVDRLAFSVMWDIDSLCEILDHWIGRAVFGSYCKFSYQNAQEIIEGTFKRNKTISNDTGFAGLHGQFKWQDIIVDIQNVHKIAKHRRESRFGNGALKLNSWALLLSLQNLRDNLKDDPPLFDIIVLYATKLMRLATYFCTG
;
A
#
# COMPACT_ATOMS: atom_id res chain seq x y z
N MET A 1 11.58 -3.35 -15.49
CA MET A 1 10.23 -3.88 -15.78
C MET A 1 9.23 -2.80 -15.39
N GLN A 2 8.28 -2.44 -16.25
CA GLN A 2 7.26 -1.44 -15.93
C GLN A 2 6.06 -2.13 -15.26
N SER A 3 5.49 -1.51 -14.22
CA SER A 3 4.32 -2.07 -13.54
C SER A 3 3.03 -1.94 -14.34
N ILE A 4 2.97 -1.00 -15.28
CA ILE A 4 1.84 -0.81 -16.18
C ILE A 4 2.38 -0.58 -17.58
N GLU A 5 1.95 -1.37 -18.54
CA GLU A 5 2.45 -1.27 -19.91
C GLU A 5 1.31 -1.54 -20.88
N ASN A 6 1.22 -0.76 -21.96
CA ASN A 6 0.30 -1.06 -23.05
C ASN A 6 0.98 -2.06 -23.99
N VAL A 7 0.45 -3.28 -24.05
CA VAL A 7 1.00 -4.38 -24.86
C VAL A 7 0.50 -4.30 -26.31
N GLY A 8 -0.44 -3.39 -26.60
CA GLY A 8 -1.08 -3.23 -27.92
C GLY A 8 -2.44 -3.93 -27.99
N ASN A 9 -3.19 -3.66 -29.06
CA ASN A 9 -4.51 -4.26 -29.32
C ASN A 9 -5.54 -4.09 -28.19
N GLY A 10 -5.42 -3.02 -27.38
CA GLY A 10 -6.29 -2.78 -26.24
C GLY A 10 -5.98 -3.65 -25.01
N VAL A 11 -4.83 -4.35 -25.00
CA VAL A 11 -4.32 -5.13 -23.87
C VAL A 11 -3.35 -4.30 -23.05
N MET A 12 -3.55 -4.32 -21.74
CA MET A 12 -2.69 -3.65 -20.77
C MET A 12 -2.13 -4.65 -19.78
N ARG A 13 -0.81 -4.62 -19.61
CA ARG A 13 -0.11 -5.40 -18.62
C ARG A 13 -0.07 -4.65 -17.30
N VAL A 14 -0.43 -5.32 -16.21
CA VAL A 14 -0.41 -4.77 -14.86
C VAL A 14 0.37 -5.69 -13.93
N GLY A 15 1.31 -5.12 -13.17
CA GLY A 15 2.21 -5.83 -12.28
C GLY A 15 2.00 -5.48 -10.81
N ALA A 16 1.99 -6.51 -9.97
CA ALA A 16 2.16 -6.40 -8.52
C ALA A 16 3.54 -6.93 -8.14
N HIS A 17 4.30 -6.13 -7.38
CA HIS A 17 5.67 -6.44 -6.98
C HIS A 17 5.77 -6.49 -5.46
N ILE A 18 6.11 -7.66 -4.91
CA ILE A 18 6.22 -7.91 -3.47
C ILE A 18 7.70 -8.09 -3.14
N ALA A 19 8.20 -7.47 -2.07
CA ALA A 19 9.61 -7.64 -1.67
C ALA A 19 9.94 -9.12 -1.44
N ASP A 20 11.06 -9.60 -2.00
CA ASP A 20 11.46 -11.01 -1.89
C ASP A 20 12.16 -11.29 -0.55
N VAL A 21 11.36 -11.47 0.50
CA VAL A 21 11.85 -11.84 1.84
C VAL A 21 12.51 -13.23 1.84
N SER A 22 12.02 -14.14 0.97
CA SER A 22 12.50 -15.53 0.87
C SER A 22 13.95 -15.63 0.42
N TYR A 23 14.48 -14.60 -0.24
CA TYR A 23 15.89 -14.51 -0.60
C TYR A 23 16.80 -14.37 0.63
N PHE A 24 16.32 -13.72 1.70
CA PHE A 24 17.12 -13.46 2.90
C PHE A 24 16.81 -14.45 4.02
N VAL A 25 15.55 -14.86 4.16
CA VAL A 25 15.09 -15.80 5.18
C VAL A 25 15.05 -17.21 4.58
N HIS A 26 16.12 -17.96 4.79
CA HIS A 26 16.24 -19.33 4.30
C HIS A 26 15.60 -20.33 5.27
N SER A 27 14.95 -21.36 4.73
CA SER A 27 14.30 -22.41 5.51
C SER A 27 15.27 -23.10 6.48
N TYR A 28 14.75 -23.52 7.63
CA TYR A 28 15.48 -24.26 8.68
C TYR A 28 16.59 -23.46 9.39
N THR A 29 16.70 -22.17 9.13
CA THR A 29 17.59 -21.28 9.86
C THR A 29 16.99 -20.87 11.20
N LYS A 30 17.82 -20.30 12.10
CA LYS A 30 17.31 -19.70 13.35
C LYS A 30 16.30 -18.58 13.06
N LEU A 31 16.60 -17.77 12.04
CA LEU A 31 15.75 -16.66 11.62
C LEU A 31 14.37 -17.15 11.12
N ASP A 32 14.33 -18.25 10.37
CA ASP A 32 13.07 -18.90 9.94
C ASP A 32 12.25 -19.42 11.12
N ARG A 33 12.89 -19.95 12.17
CA ARG A 33 12.18 -20.34 13.41
C ARG A 33 11.61 -19.13 14.15
N ASP A 34 12.43 -18.10 14.36
CA ASP A 34 11.99 -16.88 15.07
C ASP A 34 10.85 -16.17 14.31
N GLU A 35 10.87 -16.16 12.97
CA GLU A 35 9.80 -15.61 12.11
C GLU A 35 8.50 -16.41 12.25
N LYS A 36 8.58 -17.75 12.22
CA LYS A 36 7.44 -18.65 12.42
C LYS A 36 6.81 -18.49 13.80
N ASP A 37 7.63 -18.33 14.83
CA ASP A 37 7.16 -18.11 16.20
C ASP A 37 6.44 -16.76 16.34
N CYS A 38 6.90 -15.71 15.67
CA CYS A 38 6.22 -14.41 15.66
C CYS A 38 4.93 -14.44 14.80
N SER A 39 4.93 -15.20 13.71
CA SER A 39 3.87 -15.38 12.70
C SER A 39 3.40 -14.13 11.95
N THR A 40 3.29 -12.97 12.60
CA THR A 40 2.83 -11.72 12.00
C THR A 40 3.38 -10.49 12.73
N ILE A 41 3.25 -9.33 12.10
CA ILE A 41 3.56 -8.03 12.73
C ILE A 41 2.39 -7.63 13.61
N VAL A 42 2.67 -7.28 14.87
CA VAL A 42 1.65 -6.72 15.77
C VAL A 42 1.71 -5.21 15.71
N TYR A 43 0.59 -4.58 15.32
CA TYR A 43 0.46 -3.14 15.22
C TYR A 43 -0.18 -2.58 16.50
N PHE A 44 0.56 -1.73 17.22
CA PHE A 44 0.06 -0.88 18.30
C PHE A 44 -0.19 0.54 17.79
N ILE A 45 -0.90 1.35 18.59
CA ILE A 45 -1.15 2.76 18.28
C ILE A 45 0.16 3.54 18.07
N GLN A 46 1.18 3.25 18.88
CA GLN A 46 2.44 4.01 18.91
C GLN A 46 3.61 3.32 18.20
N CYS A 47 3.53 2.02 17.95
CA CYS A 47 4.63 1.24 17.40
C CYS A 47 4.15 -0.03 16.71
N ASN A 48 5.06 -0.71 16.03
CA ASN A 48 4.85 -2.10 15.62
C ASN A 48 5.91 -3.00 16.25
N ILE A 49 5.52 -4.21 16.61
CA ILE A 49 6.46 -5.29 16.95
C ILE A 49 6.75 -6.00 15.62
N PRO A 50 7.96 -5.86 15.06
CA PRO A 50 8.27 -6.41 13.76
C PRO A 50 8.42 -7.93 13.85
N MET A 51 7.95 -8.60 12.79
CA MET A 51 8.08 -10.04 12.60
C MET A 51 9.53 -10.46 12.30
N LEU A 52 10.31 -9.56 11.70
CA LEU A 52 11.72 -9.77 11.36
C LEU A 52 12.60 -8.79 12.14
N PRO A 53 13.90 -9.10 12.35
CA PRO A 53 14.87 -8.18 12.91
C PRO A 53 14.82 -6.82 12.22
N ARG A 54 15.02 -5.73 12.99
CA ARG A 54 14.88 -4.36 12.47
C ARG A 54 15.79 -4.06 11.29
N LEU A 55 17.01 -4.57 11.28
CA LEU A 55 17.96 -4.40 10.18
C LEU A 55 17.43 -5.00 8.87
N LEU A 56 16.97 -6.26 8.92
CA LEU A 56 16.35 -6.90 7.74
C LEU A 56 15.07 -6.20 7.34
N CYS A 57 14.25 -5.83 8.33
CA CYS A 57 13.11 -4.99 8.08
C CYS A 57 13.54 -3.71 7.37
N GLU A 58 14.58 -2.98 7.76
CA GLU A 58 14.98 -1.71 7.12
C GLU A 58 15.60 -1.91 5.73
N GLU A 59 16.37 -2.97 5.53
CA GLU A 59 16.94 -3.33 4.22
C GLU A 59 15.85 -3.79 3.23
N MET A 60 14.86 -4.55 3.72
CA MET A 60 13.70 -5.00 2.94
C MET A 60 12.58 -3.95 2.88
N ARG A 61 12.46 -3.07 3.89
CA ARG A 61 11.31 -2.18 4.06
C ARG A 61 11.41 -1.08 3.05
N LEU A 62 10.36 -1.13 2.27
CA LEU A 62 9.92 -0.15 1.30
C LEU A 62 10.79 -0.27 0.07
N LEU A 63 10.11 -0.56 -1.04
CA LEU A 63 10.53 -0.23 -2.39
C LEU A 63 10.74 1.30 -2.42
N ASN A 64 11.79 1.75 -1.75
CA ASN A 64 12.11 3.13 -1.55
C ASN A 64 12.42 3.69 -2.94
N PRO A 65 11.93 4.90 -3.25
CA PRO A 65 12.17 5.47 -4.55
C PRO A 65 13.66 5.56 -4.86
N GLY A 66 14.04 5.20 -6.09
CA GLY A 66 15.39 5.34 -6.60
C GLY A 66 16.38 4.25 -6.17
N VAL A 67 15.94 3.14 -5.55
CA VAL A 67 16.82 2.02 -5.23
C VAL A 67 16.24 0.69 -5.70
N ASP A 68 17.08 -0.10 -6.37
CA ASP A 68 16.73 -1.44 -6.83
C ASP A 68 16.55 -2.39 -5.66
N ARG A 69 15.53 -3.25 -5.75
CA ARG A 69 15.14 -4.22 -4.74
C ARG A 69 14.76 -5.55 -5.39
N LEU A 70 15.06 -6.65 -4.70
CA LEU A 70 14.58 -7.97 -5.09
C LEU A 70 13.09 -8.07 -4.81
N ALA A 71 12.33 -8.51 -5.81
CA ALA A 71 10.89 -8.65 -5.72
C ALA A 71 10.41 -9.95 -6.35
N PHE A 72 9.41 -10.56 -5.72
CA PHE A 72 8.57 -11.56 -6.35
C PHE A 72 7.41 -10.83 -7.04
N SER A 73 7.29 -11.01 -8.35
CA SER A 73 6.40 -10.23 -9.20
C SER A 73 5.34 -11.11 -9.83
N VAL A 74 4.12 -10.59 -9.88
CA VAL A 74 3.02 -11.16 -10.64
C VAL A 74 2.56 -10.11 -11.65
N MET A 75 2.53 -10.47 -12.92
CA MET A 75 1.99 -9.64 -13.98
C MET A 75 0.78 -10.30 -14.61
N TRP A 76 -0.19 -9.48 -15.00
CA TRP A 76 -1.37 -9.90 -15.72
C TRP A 76 -1.52 -9.09 -16.99
N ASP A 77 -1.84 -9.76 -18.09
CA ASP A 77 -2.31 -9.11 -19.30
C ASP A 77 -3.83 -9.01 -19.22
N ILE A 78 -4.33 -7.77 -19.25
CA ILE A 78 -5.72 -7.44 -19.00
C ILE A 78 -6.29 -6.77 -20.25
N ASP A 79 -7.43 -7.25 -20.73
CA ASP A 79 -8.09 -6.68 -21.90
C ASP A 79 -8.94 -5.44 -21.56
N SER A 80 -9.56 -4.85 -22.58
CA SER A 80 -10.45 -3.68 -22.41
C SER A 80 -11.70 -3.95 -21.56
N LEU A 81 -12.11 -5.22 -21.44
CA LEU A 81 -13.23 -5.67 -20.60
C LEU A 81 -12.77 -5.95 -19.16
N CYS A 82 -11.49 -5.72 -18.85
CA CYS A 82 -10.85 -5.98 -17.56
C CYS A 82 -10.76 -7.47 -17.21
N GLU A 83 -10.80 -8.35 -18.20
CA GLU A 83 -10.57 -9.78 -18.07
C GLU A 83 -9.08 -10.11 -18.15
N ILE A 84 -8.64 -11.11 -17.39
CA ILE A 84 -7.25 -11.58 -17.43
C ILE A 84 -7.10 -12.52 -18.62
N LEU A 85 -6.21 -12.17 -19.55
CA LEU A 85 -5.85 -12.99 -20.70
C LEU A 85 -4.68 -13.94 -20.40
N ASP A 86 -3.65 -13.42 -19.74
CA ASP A 86 -2.45 -14.19 -19.39
C ASP A 86 -1.83 -13.67 -18.09
N HIS A 87 -0.93 -14.45 -17.50
CA HIS A 87 -0.18 -14.05 -16.32
C HIS A 87 1.25 -14.59 -16.33
N TRP A 88 2.16 -13.81 -15.76
CA TRP A 88 3.53 -14.20 -15.50
C TRP A 88 3.84 -14.06 -14.02
N ILE A 89 4.53 -15.05 -13.47
CA ILE A 89 4.97 -15.06 -12.07
C ILE A 89 6.46 -15.36 -12.04
N GLY A 90 7.24 -14.55 -11.34
CA GLY A 90 8.66 -14.80 -11.20
C GLY A 90 9.40 -13.78 -10.34
N ARG A 91 10.66 -14.10 -10.08
CA ARG A 91 11.59 -13.18 -9.40
C ARG A 91 12.06 -12.11 -10.38
N ALA A 92 12.09 -10.87 -9.91
CA ALA A 92 12.52 -9.71 -10.67
C ALA A 92 13.28 -8.72 -9.77
N VAL A 93 14.01 -7.80 -10.41
CA VAL A 93 14.56 -6.61 -9.75
C VAL A 93 13.62 -5.44 -10.03
N PHE A 94 13.15 -4.79 -8.97
CA PHE A 94 12.21 -3.68 -9.04
C PHE A 94 12.79 -2.44 -8.34
N GLY A 95 12.73 -1.30 -9.01
CA GLY A 95 13.07 0.01 -8.46
C GLY A 95 11.85 0.93 -8.52
N SER A 96 11.38 1.38 -7.36
CA SER A 96 10.27 2.33 -7.32
C SER A 96 10.71 3.71 -7.80
N TYR A 97 9.85 4.41 -8.54
CA TYR A 97 10.14 5.78 -8.99
C TYR A 97 9.63 6.85 -8.03
N CYS A 98 8.62 6.53 -7.21
CA CYS A 98 8.01 7.47 -6.28
C CYS A 98 7.22 6.75 -5.19
N LYS A 99 6.98 7.46 -4.09
CA LYS A 99 6.20 6.95 -2.95
C LYS A 99 4.93 7.77 -2.78
N PHE A 100 3.79 7.10 -2.90
CA PHE A 100 2.49 7.73 -2.72
C PHE A 100 1.90 7.46 -1.34
N SER A 101 1.11 8.43 -0.88
CA SER A 101 0.13 8.20 0.15
C SER A 101 -1.25 7.91 -0.47
N TYR A 102 -2.15 7.32 0.31
CA TYR A 102 -3.54 7.13 -0.12
C TYR A 102 -4.21 8.45 -0.49
N GLN A 103 -3.93 9.53 0.26
CA GLN A 103 -4.45 10.84 -0.04
C GLN A 103 -3.96 11.34 -1.41
N ASN A 104 -2.67 11.18 -1.70
CA ASN A 104 -2.13 11.60 -3.00
C ASN A 104 -2.77 10.80 -4.15
N ALA A 105 -2.90 9.48 -3.98
CA ALA A 105 -3.54 8.64 -4.97
C ALA A 105 -5.01 9.04 -5.19
N GLN A 106 -5.73 9.36 -4.12
CA GLN A 106 -7.11 9.83 -4.18
C GLN A 106 -7.22 11.18 -4.90
N GLU A 107 -6.36 12.14 -4.56
CA GLU A 107 -6.32 13.45 -5.24
C GLU A 107 -6.01 13.30 -6.74
N ILE A 108 -5.20 12.31 -7.13
CA ILE A 108 -4.93 11.99 -8.55
C ILE A 108 -6.17 11.41 -9.23
N ILE A 109 -6.88 10.49 -8.57
CA ILE A 109 -8.12 9.90 -9.08
C ILE A 109 -9.22 10.96 -9.25
N GLU A 110 -9.31 11.91 -8.31
CA GLU A 110 -10.30 13.00 -8.34
C GLU A 110 -9.89 14.17 -9.25
N GLY A 111 -8.67 14.17 -9.79
CA GLY A 111 -8.15 15.26 -10.62
C GLY A 111 -7.82 16.55 -9.84
N THR A 112 -7.74 16.47 -8.51
CA THR A 112 -7.47 17.61 -7.61
C THR A 112 -6.00 17.72 -7.20
N PHE A 113 -5.15 16.78 -7.64
CA PHE A 113 -3.74 16.72 -7.28
C PHE A 113 -2.96 17.99 -7.69
N LYS A 114 -2.46 18.73 -6.70
CA LYS A 114 -1.64 19.93 -6.90
C LYS A 114 -0.19 19.67 -6.51
N ARG A 115 0.70 19.69 -7.50
CA ARG A 115 2.16 19.47 -7.35
C ARG A 115 2.83 20.35 -6.28
N ASN A 116 2.32 21.57 -6.06
CA ASN A 116 2.97 22.58 -5.24
C ASN A 116 2.65 22.53 -3.73
N LYS A 117 1.79 21.60 -3.27
CA LYS A 117 1.38 21.53 -1.85
C LYS A 117 2.40 20.79 -0.95
N THR A 118 3.43 20.17 -1.54
CA THR A 118 4.30 19.19 -0.86
C THR A 118 5.72 19.70 -0.60
N ILE A 119 6.02 20.98 -0.87
CA ILE A 119 7.27 21.63 -0.42
C ILE A 119 7.03 22.25 0.97
N SER A 120 6.58 21.42 1.92
CA SER A 120 6.74 21.71 3.34
C SER A 120 7.64 20.61 3.88
N ASN A 121 8.85 21.01 4.25
CA ASN A 121 10.08 20.25 4.45
C ASN A 121 10.08 19.10 5.49
N ASP A 122 9.02 18.30 5.68
CA ASP A 122 9.04 17.28 6.75
C ASP A 122 8.26 15.98 6.55
N THR A 123 7.89 15.57 5.31
CA THR A 123 7.28 14.24 5.11
C THR A 123 7.71 13.54 3.82
N GLY A 124 8.96 13.05 3.74
CA GLY A 124 9.37 11.89 2.92
C GLY A 124 9.03 11.90 1.40
N PHE A 125 8.69 13.05 0.81
CA PHE A 125 8.38 13.20 -0.60
C PHE A 125 9.66 13.57 -1.35
N ALA A 126 10.53 12.60 -1.55
CA ALA A 126 11.73 12.78 -2.37
C ALA A 126 11.38 12.47 -3.82
N GLY A 127 11.10 13.52 -4.60
CA GLY A 127 11.27 13.55 -6.05
C GLY A 127 10.51 12.50 -6.90
N LEU A 128 10.59 12.70 -8.20
CA LEU A 128 10.36 11.63 -9.15
C LEU A 128 11.73 11.08 -9.52
N HIS A 129 11.98 9.81 -9.25
CA HIS A 129 13.21 9.14 -9.65
C HIS A 129 13.03 8.58 -11.06
N GLY A 130 14.13 8.43 -11.80
CA GLY A 130 14.15 7.80 -13.12
C GLY A 130 13.65 8.69 -14.25
N GLN A 131 13.19 8.01 -15.31
CA GLN A 131 12.97 8.59 -16.64
C GLN A 131 11.50 8.93 -16.96
N PHE A 132 10.56 8.54 -16.09
CA PHE A 132 9.14 8.79 -16.28
C PHE A 132 8.76 10.22 -15.88
N LYS A 133 7.68 10.74 -16.47
CA LYS A 133 7.11 12.04 -16.10
C LYS A 133 5.91 11.85 -15.18
N TRP A 134 5.55 12.92 -14.47
CA TRP A 134 4.34 12.92 -13.63
C TRP A 134 3.05 12.59 -14.40
N GLN A 135 2.99 12.96 -15.68
CA GLN A 135 1.84 12.66 -16.52
C GLN A 135 1.66 11.15 -16.72
N ASP A 136 2.76 10.41 -16.92
CA ASP A 136 2.72 8.96 -17.11
C ASP A 136 2.20 8.29 -15.84
N ILE A 137 2.65 8.74 -14.67
CA ILE A 137 2.22 8.19 -13.37
C ILE A 137 0.75 8.48 -13.09
N ILE A 138 0.26 9.68 -13.44
CA ILE A 138 -1.16 10.02 -13.28
C ILE A 138 -2.03 9.09 -14.13
N VAL A 139 -1.64 8.86 -15.38
CA VAL A 139 -2.34 7.95 -16.29
C VAL A 139 -2.32 6.52 -15.74
N ASP A 140 -1.16 6.07 -15.24
CA ASP A 140 -0.98 4.76 -14.61
C ASP A 140 -1.92 4.56 -13.41
N ILE A 141 -2.00 5.53 -12.49
CA ILE A 141 -2.90 5.47 -11.33
C ILE A 141 -4.37 5.43 -11.75
N GLN A 142 -4.74 6.22 -12.76
CA GLN A 142 -6.10 6.23 -13.30
C GLN A 142 -6.47 4.88 -13.95
N ASN A 143 -5.54 4.27 -14.68
CA ASN A 143 -5.72 2.96 -15.29
C ASN A 143 -5.91 1.86 -14.23
N VAL A 144 -5.08 1.84 -13.18
CA VAL A 144 -5.24 0.90 -12.05
C VAL A 144 -6.58 1.11 -11.36
N HIS A 145 -6.98 2.37 -11.13
CA HIS A 145 -8.26 2.68 -10.52
C HIS A 145 -9.43 2.13 -11.35
N LYS A 146 -9.39 2.29 -12.68
CA LYS A 146 -10.41 1.77 -13.59
C LYS A 146 -10.53 0.24 -13.48
N ILE A 147 -9.42 -0.48 -13.52
CA ILE A 147 -9.42 -1.95 -13.37
C ILE A 147 -9.93 -2.34 -11.99
N ALA A 148 -9.44 -1.71 -10.93
CA ALA A 148 -9.82 -2.02 -9.56
C ALA A 148 -11.33 -1.81 -9.33
N LYS A 149 -11.92 -0.77 -9.94
CA LYS A 149 -13.35 -0.51 -9.91
C LYS A 149 -14.13 -1.63 -10.60
N HIS A 150 -13.75 -2.00 -11.83
CA HIS A 150 -14.43 -3.06 -12.57
C HIS A 150 -14.37 -4.41 -11.84
N ARG A 151 -13.18 -4.83 -11.40
CA ARG A 151 -13.01 -6.10 -10.67
C ARG A 151 -13.77 -6.12 -9.35
N ARG A 152 -13.91 -4.98 -8.70
CA ARG A 152 -14.74 -4.83 -7.50
C ARG A 152 -16.21 -5.04 -7.81
N GLU A 153 -16.73 -4.41 -8.87
CA GLU A 153 -18.12 -4.58 -9.32
C GLU A 153 -18.42 -6.04 -9.67
N SER A 154 -17.53 -6.69 -10.43
CA SER A 154 -17.62 -8.13 -10.74
C SER A 154 -17.63 -9.00 -9.47
N ARG A 155 -16.74 -8.73 -8.51
CA ARG A 155 -16.67 -9.47 -7.24
C ARG A 155 -17.96 -9.36 -6.41
N PHE A 156 -18.58 -8.18 -6.35
CA PHE A 156 -19.88 -8.01 -5.68
C PHE A 156 -21.04 -8.63 -6.47
N GLY A 157 -21.00 -8.56 -7.80
CA GLY A 157 -21.94 -9.28 -8.66
C GLY A 157 -21.89 -10.80 -8.45
N ASN A 158 -20.70 -11.32 -8.14
CA ASN A 158 -20.45 -12.73 -7.86
C ASN A 158 -20.65 -13.13 -6.37
N GLY A 159 -21.34 -12.29 -5.58
CA GLY A 159 -21.78 -12.65 -4.23
C GLY A 159 -20.81 -12.30 -3.09
N ALA A 160 -19.78 -11.48 -3.33
CA ALA A 160 -18.97 -10.97 -2.23
C ALA A 160 -19.78 -10.07 -1.30
N LEU A 161 -19.50 -10.14 0.01
CA LEU A 161 -20.16 -9.35 1.03
C LEU A 161 -19.18 -8.38 1.67
N LYS A 162 -19.61 -7.12 1.86
CA LYS A 162 -18.82 -6.10 2.56
C LYS A 162 -19.30 -5.96 4.00
N LEU A 163 -18.53 -6.51 4.92
CA LEU A 163 -18.76 -6.36 6.37
C LEU A 163 -17.69 -5.44 6.96
N ASN A 164 -17.96 -4.13 6.93
CA ASN A 164 -17.07 -3.16 7.57
C ASN A 164 -17.45 -3.03 9.06
N SER A 165 -16.52 -3.33 9.96
CA SER A 165 -16.68 -3.05 11.38
C SER A 165 -16.31 -1.60 11.68
N TRP A 166 -17.25 -0.87 12.29
CA TRP A 166 -17.11 0.53 12.72
C TRP A 166 -16.51 0.68 14.13
N ALA A 167 -16.06 -0.43 14.72
CA ALA A 167 -15.80 -0.57 16.16
C ALA A 167 -14.84 0.49 16.74
N LEU A 168 -13.81 0.92 16.00
CA LEU A 168 -12.84 1.89 16.51
C LEU A 168 -13.38 3.32 16.62
N LEU A 169 -14.32 3.72 15.76
CA LEU A 169 -14.84 5.10 15.78
C LEU A 169 -15.77 5.32 16.97
N LEU A 170 -16.56 4.30 17.33
CA LEU A 170 -17.45 4.34 18.49
C LEU A 170 -16.68 4.28 19.80
N SER A 171 -15.62 3.46 19.90
CA SER A 171 -14.79 3.42 21.10
C SER A 171 -14.18 4.78 21.43
N LEU A 172 -13.80 5.57 20.42
CA LEU A 172 -13.32 6.94 20.61
C LEU A 172 -14.43 7.93 20.99
N GLN A 173 -15.65 7.76 20.45
CA GLN A 173 -16.82 8.56 20.86
C GLN A 173 -17.25 8.26 22.31
N ASN A 174 -17.26 6.99 22.70
CA ASN A 174 -17.53 6.58 24.09
C ASN A 174 -16.44 7.07 25.05
N LEU A 175 -15.17 7.06 24.62
CA LEU A 175 -14.08 7.66 25.40
C LEU A 175 -14.30 9.17 25.60
N ARG A 176 -14.75 9.87 24.56
CA ARG A 176 -15.09 11.30 24.63
C ARG A 176 -16.18 11.57 25.64
N ASP A 177 -17.21 10.73 25.68
CA ASP A 177 -18.32 10.89 26.62
C ASP A 177 -17.91 10.57 28.06
N ASN A 178 -17.03 9.59 28.28
CA ASN A 178 -16.51 9.21 29.59
C ASN A 178 -15.44 10.17 30.13
N LEU A 179 -14.76 10.93 29.26
CA LEU A 179 -13.70 11.86 29.63
C LEU A 179 -14.11 13.33 29.47
N LYS A 180 -15.42 13.64 29.46
CA LYS A 180 -15.94 15.01 29.37
C LYS A 180 -15.40 15.94 30.45
N ASP A 181 -15.11 15.39 31.63
CA ASP A 181 -14.64 16.15 32.80
C ASP A 181 -13.11 16.23 32.92
N ASP A 182 -12.36 15.55 32.03
CA ASP A 182 -10.90 15.65 31.95
C ASP A 182 -10.42 15.90 30.50
N PRO A 183 -10.68 17.12 29.97
CA PRO A 183 -10.28 17.51 28.62
C PRO A 183 -8.79 17.31 28.31
N PRO A 184 -7.84 17.57 29.23
CA PRO A 184 -6.42 17.29 29.01
C PRO A 184 -6.13 15.82 28.72
N LEU A 185 -6.75 14.90 29.47
CA LEU A 185 -6.55 13.47 29.28
C LEU A 185 -7.18 12.99 27.96
N PHE A 186 -8.35 13.52 27.61
CA PHE A 186 -8.96 13.28 26.30
C PHE A 186 -8.08 13.80 25.16
N ASP A 187 -7.55 15.02 25.27
CA ASP A 187 -6.66 15.62 24.27
C ASP A 187 -5.35 14.84 24.15
N ILE A 188 -4.78 14.33 25.24
CA ILE A 188 -3.63 13.43 25.21
C ILE A 188 -3.99 12.13 24.46
N ILE A 189 -5.11 11.49 24.81
CA ILE A 189 -5.51 10.22 24.18
C ILE A 189 -5.86 10.42 22.71
N VAL A 190 -6.54 11.50 22.35
CA VAL A 190 -6.83 11.87 20.96
C VAL A 190 -5.54 12.19 20.22
N LEU A 191 -4.62 12.98 20.79
CA LEU A 191 -3.31 13.28 20.19
C LEU A 191 -2.50 11.99 19.95
N TYR A 192 -2.63 10.98 20.82
CA TYR A 192 -2.01 9.68 20.65
C TYR A 192 -2.73 8.77 19.65
N ALA A 193 -4.07 8.78 19.61
CA ALA A 193 -4.87 7.95 18.71
C ALA A 193 -4.98 8.51 17.27
N THR A 194 -4.86 9.84 17.11
CA THR A 194 -4.99 10.55 15.82
C THR A 194 -3.66 10.86 15.14
N LYS A 195 -2.53 10.43 15.72
CA LYS A 195 -1.21 10.51 15.07
C LYS A 195 -1.12 9.50 13.91
N LEU A 196 -1.79 9.86 12.81
CA LEU A 196 -1.80 9.29 11.46
C LEU A 196 -1.70 7.76 11.35
N MET A 197 -2.77 7.06 11.75
CA MET A 197 -3.24 5.92 10.96
C MET A 197 -3.77 6.46 9.62
N ARG A 198 -2.95 6.45 8.56
CA ARG A 198 -3.50 6.47 7.19
C ARG A 198 -4.14 5.10 6.96
N LEU A 199 -5.45 5.07 7.16
CA LEU A 199 -6.34 3.97 6.84
C LEU A 199 -6.03 3.47 5.42
N ALA A 200 -5.53 2.24 5.31
CA ALA A 200 -5.43 1.53 4.04
C ALA A 200 -6.83 1.02 3.66
N THR A 201 -7.69 1.90 3.16
CA THR A 201 -9.04 1.54 2.71
C THR A 201 -9.08 0.67 1.45
N TYR A 202 -7.93 0.27 0.90
CA TYR A 202 -7.85 -0.33 -0.44
C TYR A 202 -7.03 -1.62 -0.56
N PHE A 203 -6.35 -2.10 0.49
CA PHE A 203 -5.51 -3.31 0.39
C PHE A 203 -5.89 -4.47 1.32
N CYS A 204 -6.92 -4.31 2.14
CA CYS A 204 -7.58 -5.43 2.83
C CYS A 204 -8.99 -5.60 2.27
N THR A 205 -9.10 -5.94 0.99
CA THR A 205 -10.35 -6.39 0.38
C THR A 205 -10.08 -7.71 -0.33
N GLY A 206 -10.17 -8.82 0.42
CA GLY A 206 -10.64 -10.08 -0.15
C GLY A 206 -12.09 -9.91 -0.58
#